data_AF-A0A8C4PGP3-F1
#
_entry.id   AF-A0A8C4PGP3-F1
#
_cell.length_a   1.000
_cell.length_b   1.000
_cell.length_c   1.000
_cell.angle_alpha   90.00
_cell.angle_beta   90.00
_cell.angle_gamma   90.00
#
_symmetry.space_group_name_H-M   'P 1'
#
loop_
_entity.id
_entity.type
_entity.pdbx_description
1 polymer ?
#
loop_
_entity_poly.entity_id
_entity_poly.type
_entity_poly.pdbx_seq_one_letter_code
_entity_poly.pdbx_strand_id
1 'polypeptide(L)'
;MFSLCYLPTAGRLTITIIKARNLKAMDITGASDPYVKVSLMCDGRRLKKRKTSTKRNTLNPVYNEAIVFDVPPENIDQIHLSIAVMDYDRVGHNEIIGVCQVGNEAERLGRDHWSEMLSYPRKPIAHWHSLVEQGLEKCTEATRAYIQDFQEFSKNISALLGRCQTYTSEYKSAVHNLALRVERAQREVDYLEYLREEDGCRESEDKTLAEELVQEAEEEKMIRTLLNASCDNMLMGIKSLKIVKKTTDTDGSWMKDAVSDSPKVYFFIGSRGNTFWEFANIRAFVEDSTKPAPRKLILTQSWQGTGQVIYKGFLFFHNQGTPNEIIKYNLQKRTVEDRMLLPGGAGRALVYQHSPSTYIDLAVDEHGLWAIHSGPGIQGHLVITKIEPGTLGVEHSWDTPCRSQDAEASFLLCGVLYVVYSSGGHGPHRINCVYDPLGTISEEDLPKLFFPRRPRSHSMIHYNPRDKQLYAWNDGNQIIYKVQTKRKQPLE
;
A
#
# COMPACT_ATOMS: atom_id res chain seq x y z
N MET A 1 -6.03 -49.93 -25.95
CA MET A 1 -6.08 -51.12 -25.08
C MET A 1 -4.68 -51.64 -24.87
N PHE A 2 -4.29 -51.83 -23.62
CA PHE A 2 -3.05 -52.50 -23.26
C PHE A 2 -3.29 -53.34 -22.01
N SER A 3 -2.44 -54.33 -21.79
CA SER A 3 -2.43 -55.09 -20.54
C SER A 3 -1.19 -54.82 -19.71
N LEU A 4 -1.35 -54.93 -18.39
CA LEU A 4 -0.28 -54.81 -17.41
C LEU A 4 -0.14 -56.13 -16.64
N CYS A 5 1.10 -56.53 -16.39
CA CYS A 5 1.41 -57.69 -15.57
C CYS A 5 2.70 -57.42 -14.79
N TYR A 6 2.64 -57.52 -13.47
CA TYR A 6 3.80 -57.39 -12.60
C TYR A 6 4.18 -58.74 -11.99
N LEU A 7 5.48 -59.06 -12.04
CA LEU A 7 6.08 -60.21 -11.38
C LEU A 7 7.03 -59.72 -10.27
N PRO A 8 6.55 -59.60 -9.01
CA PRO A 8 7.37 -59.07 -7.91
C PRO A 8 8.67 -59.84 -7.69
N THR A 9 8.61 -61.18 -7.73
CA THR A 9 9.78 -62.06 -7.50
C THR A 9 10.91 -61.84 -8.50
N ALA A 10 10.58 -61.43 -9.73
CA ALA A 10 11.54 -61.17 -10.80
C ALA A 10 11.80 -59.67 -11.00
N GLY A 11 11.17 -58.80 -10.19
CA GLY A 11 11.17 -57.35 -10.38
C GLY A 11 10.82 -56.95 -11.81
N ARG A 12 9.78 -57.54 -12.40
CA ARG A 12 9.49 -57.38 -13.84
C ARG A 12 8.08 -56.86 -14.09
N LEU A 13 8.01 -55.65 -14.65
CA LEU A 13 6.77 -55.04 -15.12
C LEU A 13 6.66 -55.19 -16.64
N THR A 14 5.61 -55.87 -17.09
CA THR A 14 5.32 -56.08 -18.50
C THR A 14 4.07 -55.31 -18.89
N ILE A 15 4.18 -54.48 -19.92
CA ILE A 15 3.06 -53.83 -20.59
C ILE A 15 2.94 -54.36 -22.01
N THR A 16 1.81 -54.96 -22.34
CA THR A 16 1.52 -55.43 -23.70
C THR A 16 0.60 -54.43 -24.38
N ILE A 17 1.12 -53.73 -25.38
CA ILE A 17 0.32 -52.85 -26.23
C ILE A 17 -0.45 -53.73 -27.21
N ILE A 18 -1.77 -53.78 -27.06
CA ILE A 18 -2.62 -54.70 -27.84
C ILE A 18 -3.09 -54.00 -29.12
N LYS A 19 -3.90 -52.94 -28.96
CA LYS A 19 -4.49 -52.20 -30.09
C LYS A 19 -4.97 -50.81 -29.68
N ALA A 20 -5.08 -49.91 -30.65
CA ALA A 20 -5.79 -48.65 -30.53
C ALA A 20 -6.94 -48.59 -31.54
N ARG A 21 -7.90 -47.70 -31.29
CA ARG A 21 -9.04 -47.48 -32.19
C ARG A 21 -9.43 -46.01 -32.22
N ASN A 22 -10.00 -45.57 -33.34
CA ASN A 22 -10.48 -44.21 -33.55
C ASN A 22 -9.43 -43.14 -33.21
N LEU A 23 -8.18 -43.35 -33.65
CA LEU A 23 -7.14 -42.34 -33.51
C LEU A 23 -7.45 -41.12 -34.39
N LYS A 24 -6.94 -39.95 -33.98
CA LYS A 24 -7.01 -38.71 -34.76
C LYS A 24 -6.15 -38.87 -36.01
N ALA A 25 -6.67 -38.48 -37.17
CA ALA A 25 -5.89 -38.39 -38.40
C ALA A 25 -5.02 -37.14 -38.33
N MET A 26 -3.69 -37.32 -38.37
CA MET A 26 -2.74 -36.21 -38.36
C MET A 26 -2.12 -35.98 -39.75
N ASP A 27 -2.11 -36.98 -40.62
CA ASP A 27 -1.64 -36.85 -42.00
C ASP A 27 -2.71 -36.25 -42.92
N ILE A 28 -2.25 -35.53 -43.96
CA ILE A 28 -3.08 -34.99 -45.05
C ILE A 28 -3.87 -36.11 -45.77
N THR A 29 -3.39 -37.36 -45.71
CA THR A 29 -4.03 -38.54 -46.30
C THR A 29 -5.32 -38.95 -45.57
N GLY A 30 -5.64 -38.34 -44.43
CA GLY A 30 -6.80 -38.70 -43.61
C GLY A 30 -6.55 -39.92 -42.70
N ALA A 31 -5.29 -40.31 -42.51
CA ALA A 31 -4.87 -41.38 -41.61
C ALA A 31 -3.70 -40.92 -40.71
N SER A 32 -3.03 -41.88 -40.07
CA SER A 32 -1.79 -41.69 -39.31
C SER A 32 -0.90 -42.93 -39.47
N ASP A 33 0.38 -42.78 -39.17
CA ASP A 33 1.38 -43.83 -39.01
C ASP A 33 1.69 -44.07 -37.51
N PRO A 34 0.74 -44.59 -36.70
CA PRO A 34 0.89 -44.58 -35.25
C PRO A 34 1.95 -45.55 -34.71
N TYR A 35 2.67 -45.12 -33.68
CA TYR A 35 3.45 -45.97 -32.78
C TYR A 35 3.23 -45.56 -31.32
N VAL A 36 3.37 -46.52 -30.39
CA VAL A 36 3.18 -46.27 -28.96
C VAL A 36 4.53 -46.16 -28.27
N LYS A 37 4.71 -45.08 -27.53
CA LYS A 37 5.90 -44.80 -26.71
C LYS A 37 5.54 -44.96 -25.25
N VAL A 38 6.22 -45.87 -24.55
CA VAL A 38 6.02 -46.10 -23.12
C VAL A 38 7.24 -45.60 -22.37
N SER A 39 7.00 -44.67 -21.44
CA SER A 39 8.02 -44.09 -20.57
C SER A 39 7.77 -44.52 -19.12
N LEU A 40 8.79 -45.09 -18.48
CA LEU A 40 8.83 -45.33 -17.04
C LEU A 40 9.28 -44.05 -16.34
N MET A 41 8.48 -43.56 -15.41
CA MET A 41 8.64 -42.27 -14.75
C MET A 41 8.72 -42.46 -13.22
N CYS A 42 9.46 -41.60 -12.54
CA CYS A 42 9.58 -41.51 -11.08
C CYS A 42 9.79 -40.03 -10.71
N ASP A 43 8.96 -39.46 -9.84
CA ASP A 43 9.04 -38.05 -9.40
C ASP A 43 9.26 -37.04 -10.55
N GLY A 44 8.46 -37.17 -11.61
CA GLY A 44 8.54 -36.32 -12.81
C GLY A 44 9.76 -36.57 -13.71
N ARG A 45 10.69 -37.46 -13.34
CA ARG A 45 11.86 -37.83 -14.12
C ARG A 45 11.63 -39.13 -14.89
N ARG A 46 12.05 -39.14 -16.17
CA ARG A 46 11.96 -40.33 -17.03
C ARG A 46 13.16 -41.27 -16.81
N LEU A 47 12.90 -42.46 -16.29
CA LEU A 47 13.91 -43.48 -16.01
C LEU A 47 14.28 -44.30 -17.25
N LYS A 48 13.27 -44.86 -17.94
CA LYS A 48 13.46 -45.70 -19.14
C LYS A 48 12.39 -45.37 -20.18
N LYS A 49 12.69 -45.59 -21.46
CA LYS A 49 11.73 -45.41 -22.56
C LYS A 49 11.86 -46.54 -23.59
N ARG A 50 10.73 -47.04 -24.07
CA ARG A 50 10.63 -48.04 -25.16
C ARG A 50 9.48 -47.67 -26.09
N LYS A 51 9.47 -48.22 -27.29
CA LYS A 51 8.40 -47.98 -28.27
C LYS A 51 8.04 -49.26 -29.01
N THR A 52 6.83 -49.31 -29.55
CA THR A 52 6.38 -50.37 -30.47
C THR A 52 6.91 -50.13 -31.89
N SER A 53 6.67 -51.10 -32.76
CA SER A 53 6.72 -50.88 -34.21
C SER A 53 5.67 -49.86 -34.65
N THR A 54 5.98 -49.16 -35.73
CA THR A 54 5.06 -48.22 -36.39
C THR A 54 4.10 -48.97 -37.30
N LYS A 55 2.80 -48.69 -37.20
CA LYS A 55 1.79 -49.22 -38.12
C LYS A 55 1.42 -48.11 -39.11
N ARG A 56 1.46 -48.41 -40.40
CA ARG A 56 1.29 -47.39 -41.43
C ARG A 56 -0.18 -47.19 -41.81
N ASN A 57 -0.55 -45.95 -42.10
CA ASN A 57 -1.80 -45.54 -42.72
C ASN A 57 -3.05 -46.17 -42.05
N THR A 58 -3.15 -46.07 -40.72
CA THR A 58 -4.24 -46.66 -39.95
C THR A 58 -4.59 -45.89 -38.69
N LEU A 59 -5.89 -45.68 -38.45
CA LEU A 59 -6.42 -45.12 -37.21
C LEU A 59 -6.84 -46.19 -36.19
N ASN A 60 -6.69 -47.47 -36.55
CA ASN A 60 -7.06 -48.63 -35.72
C ASN A 60 -5.91 -49.65 -35.67
N PRO A 61 -4.71 -49.27 -35.23
CA PRO A 61 -3.55 -50.15 -35.24
C PRO A 61 -3.69 -51.30 -34.24
N VAL A 62 -3.23 -52.48 -34.63
CA VAL A 62 -3.03 -53.66 -33.77
C VAL A 62 -1.53 -53.91 -33.65
N TYR A 63 -1.02 -53.92 -32.42
CA TYR A 63 0.41 -54.07 -32.13
C TYR A 63 0.74 -55.47 -31.62
N ASN A 64 0.07 -55.92 -30.55
CA ASN A 64 0.39 -57.14 -29.81
C ASN A 64 1.87 -57.24 -29.41
N GLU A 65 2.44 -56.13 -28.97
CA GLU A 65 3.86 -56.00 -28.62
C GLU A 65 4.04 -55.85 -27.11
N ALA A 66 4.87 -56.70 -26.51
CA ALA A 66 5.22 -56.63 -25.09
C ALA A 66 6.45 -55.76 -24.87
N ILE A 67 6.35 -54.82 -23.95
CA ILE A 67 7.44 -53.98 -23.46
C ILE A 67 7.69 -54.34 -22.00
N VAL A 68 8.95 -54.58 -21.66
CA VAL A 68 9.35 -55.05 -20.33
C VAL A 68 10.26 -54.02 -19.66
N PHE A 69 10.00 -53.75 -18.39
CA PHE A 69 10.83 -52.95 -17.50
C PHE A 69 11.21 -53.73 -16.25
N ASP A 70 12.48 -53.67 -15.89
CA ASP A 70 12.96 -54.15 -14.60
C ASP A 70 12.64 -53.10 -13.53
N VAL A 71 11.74 -53.45 -12.62
CA VAL A 71 11.23 -52.62 -11.52
C VAL A 71 11.23 -53.50 -10.27
N PRO A 72 12.14 -53.26 -9.31
CA PRO A 72 12.14 -53.93 -8.02
C PRO A 72 10.85 -53.65 -7.21
N PRO A 73 10.39 -54.57 -6.34
CA PRO A 73 9.20 -54.37 -5.51
C PRO A 73 9.23 -53.12 -4.65
N GLU A 74 10.41 -52.69 -4.20
CA GLU A 74 10.57 -51.51 -3.33
C GLU A 74 10.25 -50.21 -4.07
N ASN A 75 10.36 -50.22 -5.41
CA ASN A 75 10.20 -49.03 -6.25
C ASN A 75 8.83 -48.97 -6.93
N ILE A 76 8.01 -50.02 -6.85
CA ILE A 76 6.75 -50.14 -7.61
C ILE A 76 5.76 -49.01 -7.28
N ASP A 77 5.78 -48.54 -6.02
CA ASP A 77 4.85 -47.52 -5.53
C ASP A 77 5.24 -46.09 -5.91
N GLN A 78 6.51 -45.88 -6.28
CA GLN A 78 7.08 -44.56 -6.62
C GLN A 78 7.06 -44.29 -8.14
N ILE A 79 6.78 -45.32 -8.94
CA ILE A 79 6.81 -45.22 -10.39
C ILE A 79 5.40 -45.09 -11.01
N HIS A 80 5.37 -44.56 -12.22
CA HIS A 80 4.22 -44.65 -13.11
C HIS A 80 4.67 -44.84 -14.56
N LEU A 81 3.76 -45.33 -15.41
CA LEU A 81 3.98 -45.40 -16.85
C LEU A 81 3.21 -44.26 -17.53
N SER A 82 3.91 -43.50 -18.36
CA SER A 82 3.33 -42.56 -19.32
C SER A 82 3.34 -43.21 -20.71
N ILE A 83 2.14 -43.40 -21.27
CA ILE A 83 1.91 -44.03 -22.57
C ILE A 83 1.47 -42.94 -23.55
N ALA A 84 2.33 -42.62 -24.52
CA ALA A 84 2.03 -41.67 -25.58
C ALA A 84 1.84 -42.39 -26.92
N VAL A 85 0.73 -42.12 -27.59
CA VAL A 85 0.52 -42.51 -28.98
C VAL A 85 1.03 -41.37 -29.86
N MET A 86 1.95 -41.71 -30.75
CA MET A 86 2.66 -40.77 -31.61
C MET A 86 2.31 -41.07 -33.06
N ASP A 87 2.28 -40.05 -33.90
CA ASP A 87 2.34 -40.21 -35.35
C ASP A 87 3.80 -40.21 -35.83
N TYR A 88 4.12 -41.01 -36.84
CA TYR A 88 5.45 -41.06 -37.44
C TYR A 88 5.46 -40.35 -38.79
N ASP A 89 6.14 -39.20 -38.83
CA ASP A 89 6.35 -38.46 -40.07
C ASP A 89 7.68 -38.83 -40.71
N ARG A 90 7.65 -39.13 -42.02
CA ARG A 90 8.90 -39.35 -42.79
C ARG A 90 9.70 -38.06 -42.95
N VAL A 91 9.02 -36.92 -43.01
CA VAL A 91 9.61 -35.59 -43.20
C VAL A 91 8.97 -34.67 -42.17
N GLY A 92 9.73 -34.21 -41.18
CA GLY A 92 9.23 -33.38 -40.09
C GLY A 92 9.45 -33.99 -38.71
N HIS A 93 8.69 -33.51 -37.72
CA HIS A 93 8.75 -33.97 -36.34
C HIS A 93 7.53 -34.82 -36.01
N ASN A 94 7.75 -36.04 -35.52
CA ASN A 94 6.69 -36.93 -35.02
C ASN A 94 5.74 -36.22 -34.06
N GLU A 95 4.46 -36.20 -34.39
CA GLU A 95 3.43 -35.52 -33.59
C GLU A 95 2.81 -36.43 -32.52
N ILE A 96 2.31 -35.84 -31.43
CA ILE A 96 1.61 -36.58 -30.37
C ILE A 96 0.12 -36.62 -30.71
N ILE A 97 -0.42 -37.82 -30.85
CA ILE A 97 -1.86 -38.06 -31.03
C ILE A 97 -2.58 -37.95 -29.68
N GLY A 98 -1.96 -38.47 -28.61
CA GLY A 98 -2.45 -38.29 -27.24
C GLY A 98 -1.75 -39.18 -26.23
N VAL A 99 -2.02 -38.94 -24.95
CA VAL A 99 -1.33 -39.56 -23.82
C VAL A 99 -2.33 -40.17 -22.84
N CYS A 100 -1.92 -41.25 -22.17
CA CYS A 100 -2.56 -41.72 -20.95
C CYS A 100 -1.51 -42.20 -19.94
N GLN A 101 -1.91 -42.27 -18.68
CA GLN A 101 -1.01 -42.63 -17.58
C GLN A 101 -1.62 -43.74 -16.70
N VAL A 102 -0.76 -44.60 -16.16
CA VAL A 102 -1.10 -45.62 -15.16
C VAL A 102 -0.05 -45.62 -14.05
N GLY A 103 -0.51 -45.69 -12.81
CA GLY A 103 0.34 -45.60 -11.62
C GLY A 103 -0.51 -45.29 -10.39
N ASN A 104 0.10 -45.31 -9.21
CA ASN A 104 -0.61 -45.03 -7.96
C ASN A 104 -1.25 -43.63 -7.95
N GLU A 105 -0.60 -42.64 -8.55
CA GLU A 105 -1.09 -41.26 -8.61
C GLU A 105 -1.90 -40.91 -9.87
N ALA A 106 -2.14 -41.88 -10.77
CA ALA A 106 -2.94 -41.64 -11.97
C ALA A 106 -4.41 -41.35 -11.62
N GLU A 107 -5.13 -40.72 -12.54
CA GLU A 107 -6.56 -40.43 -12.39
C GLU A 107 -7.44 -41.60 -12.83
N ARG A 108 -8.56 -41.81 -12.12
CA ARG A 108 -9.66 -42.71 -12.48
C ARG A 108 -9.13 -44.12 -12.85
N LEU A 109 -9.45 -44.57 -14.07
CA LEU A 109 -9.11 -45.89 -14.60
C LEU A 109 -7.60 -46.17 -14.65
N GLY A 110 -6.76 -45.12 -14.70
CA GLY A 110 -5.30 -45.28 -14.66
C GLY A 110 -4.81 -45.91 -13.36
N ARG A 111 -5.40 -45.48 -12.24
CA ARG A 111 -5.14 -45.98 -10.89
C ARG A 111 -5.78 -47.35 -10.69
N ASP A 112 -7.02 -47.52 -11.13
CA ASP A 112 -7.75 -48.78 -10.97
C ASP A 112 -7.05 -49.93 -11.69
N HIS A 113 -6.61 -49.70 -12.94
CA HIS A 113 -5.85 -50.68 -13.71
C HIS A 113 -4.51 -51.04 -13.04
N TRP A 114 -3.82 -50.06 -12.46
CA TRP A 114 -2.57 -50.29 -11.75
C TRP A 114 -2.78 -51.09 -10.45
N SER A 115 -3.79 -50.72 -9.66
CA SER A 115 -4.17 -51.41 -8.42
C SER A 115 -4.63 -52.85 -8.67
N GLU A 116 -5.41 -53.07 -9.73
CA GLU A 116 -5.86 -54.40 -10.12
C GLU A 116 -4.69 -55.28 -10.55
N MET A 117 -3.73 -54.75 -11.32
CA MET A 117 -2.50 -55.46 -11.67
C MET A 117 -1.71 -55.89 -10.42
N LEU A 118 -1.59 -55.01 -9.42
CA LEU A 118 -0.88 -55.32 -8.18
C LEU A 118 -1.63 -56.36 -7.32
N SER A 119 -2.97 -56.31 -7.33
CA SER A 119 -3.83 -57.25 -6.60
C SER A 119 -3.83 -58.66 -7.20
N TYR A 120 -3.58 -58.78 -8.51
CA TYR A 120 -3.52 -60.05 -9.23
C TYR A 120 -2.15 -60.26 -9.89
N PRO A 121 -1.07 -60.45 -9.10
CA PRO A 121 0.28 -60.60 -9.64
C PRO A 121 0.35 -61.80 -10.60
N ARG A 122 1.19 -61.68 -11.65
CA ARG A 122 1.36 -62.67 -12.75
C ARG A 122 0.17 -62.82 -13.70
N LYS A 123 -0.99 -62.22 -13.42
CA LYS A 123 -2.13 -62.21 -14.35
C LYS A 123 -2.07 -60.94 -15.21
N PRO A 124 -2.10 -61.04 -16.55
CA PRO A 124 -2.24 -59.86 -17.39
C PRO A 124 -3.64 -59.27 -17.24
N ILE A 125 -3.73 -58.06 -16.70
CA ILE A 125 -4.96 -57.26 -16.60
C ILE A 125 -5.02 -56.33 -17.80
N ALA A 126 -6.15 -56.26 -18.51
CA ALA A 126 -6.24 -55.49 -19.75
C ALA A 126 -7.41 -54.51 -19.72
N HIS A 127 -7.13 -53.24 -20.02
CA HIS A 127 -8.14 -52.18 -20.04
C HIS A 127 -8.03 -51.29 -21.28
N TRP A 128 -9.15 -50.65 -21.62
CA TRP A 128 -9.18 -49.54 -22.58
C TRP A 128 -8.89 -48.24 -21.87
N HIS A 129 -8.03 -47.41 -22.46
CA HIS A 129 -7.72 -46.08 -21.94
C HIS A 129 -8.01 -45.05 -23.02
N SER A 130 -8.67 -43.96 -22.64
CA SER A 130 -8.87 -42.80 -23.51
C SER A 130 -7.59 -41.97 -23.56
N LEU A 131 -7.25 -41.44 -24.73
CA LEU A 131 -6.09 -40.58 -24.92
C LEU A 131 -6.49 -39.12 -24.67
N VAL A 132 -5.66 -38.38 -23.94
CA VAL A 132 -5.82 -36.95 -23.66
C VAL A 132 -4.83 -36.16 -24.51
N GLU A 133 -5.25 -35.00 -25.02
CA GLU A 133 -4.35 -34.10 -25.78
C GLU A 133 -3.33 -33.44 -24.85
N GLN A 134 -2.07 -33.35 -25.28
CA GLN A 134 -0.91 -32.95 -24.45
C GLN A 134 -1.02 -31.53 -23.85
N GLY A 135 -1.82 -30.64 -24.43
CA GLY A 135 -2.06 -29.29 -23.91
C GLY A 135 -2.85 -29.27 -22.59
N LEU A 136 -3.70 -30.28 -22.36
CA LEU A 136 -4.52 -30.36 -21.15
C LEU A 136 -3.75 -30.87 -19.92
N GLU A 137 -2.76 -31.75 -20.09
CA GLU A 137 -1.92 -32.25 -18.97
C GLU A 137 -1.07 -31.13 -18.35
N LYS A 138 -0.45 -30.26 -19.16
CA LYS A 138 0.35 -29.14 -18.64
C LYS A 138 -0.51 -28.11 -17.90
N CYS A 139 -1.73 -27.84 -18.38
CA CYS A 139 -2.68 -26.95 -17.70
C CYS A 139 -3.16 -27.56 -16.37
N THR A 140 -3.42 -28.87 -16.32
CA THR A 140 -3.90 -29.54 -15.11
C THR A 140 -2.82 -29.65 -14.03
N GLU A 141 -1.56 -29.94 -14.39
CA GLU A 141 -0.43 -29.92 -13.45
C GLU A 141 -0.16 -28.52 -12.88
N ALA A 142 -0.15 -27.48 -13.72
CA ALA A 142 0.06 -26.10 -13.27
C ALA A 142 -1.08 -25.61 -12.37
N THR A 143 -2.32 -25.98 -12.69
CA THR A 143 -3.50 -25.64 -11.87
C THR A 143 -3.45 -26.36 -10.52
N ARG A 144 -2.98 -27.61 -10.48
CA ARG A 144 -2.87 -28.40 -9.25
C ARG A 144 -1.82 -27.85 -8.29
N ALA A 145 -0.64 -27.47 -8.80
CA ALA A 145 0.39 -26.81 -8.00
C ALA A 145 -0.13 -25.50 -7.40
N TYR A 146 -0.80 -24.68 -8.22
CA TYR A 146 -1.39 -23.43 -7.76
C TYR A 146 -2.45 -23.62 -6.66
N ILE A 147 -3.31 -24.63 -6.79
CA ILE A 147 -4.34 -24.94 -5.77
C ILE A 147 -3.69 -25.39 -4.46
N GLN A 148 -2.63 -26.20 -4.51
CA GLN A 148 -1.92 -26.65 -3.31
C GLN A 148 -1.24 -25.47 -2.58
N ASP A 149 -0.55 -24.60 -3.32
CA ASP A 149 0.07 -23.39 -2.77
C ASP A 149 -0.97 -22.48 -2.11
N PHE A 150 -2.14 -22.33 -2.75
CA PHE A 150 -3.23 -21.52 -2.21
C PHE A 150 -3.84 -22.12 -0.94
N GLN A 151 -3.99 -23.46 -0.88
CA GLN A 151 -4.48 -24.15 0.31
C GLN A 151 -3.51 -24.01 1.50
N GLU A 152 -2.20 -24.11 1.25
CA GLU A 152 -1.18 -23.93 2.28
C GLU A 152 -1.12 -22.49 2.78
N PHE A 153 -1.21 -21.52 1.87
CA PHE A 153 -1.34 -20.10 2.22
C PHE A 153 -2.57 -19.83 3.09
N SER A 154 -3.74 -20.35 2.70
CA SER A 154 -5.00 -20.21 3.46
C SER A 154 -4.91 -20.78 4.87
N LYS A 155 -4.27 -21.95 5.03
CA LYS A 155 -4.03 -22.58 6.34
C LYS A 155 -3.11 -21.72 7.22
N ASN A 156 -2.06 -21.15 6.64
CA ASN A 156 -1.13 -20.25 7.35
C ASN A 156 -1.81 -18.95 7.80
N ILE A 157 -2.62 -18.34 6.93
CA ILE A 157 -3.39 -17.13 7.28
C ILE A 157 -4.41 -17.44 8.37
N SER A 158 -5.11 -18.57 8.29
CA SER A 158 -6.07 -18.98 9.32
C SER A 158 -5.41 -19.18 10.69
N ALA A 159 -4.20 -19.77 10.72
CA ALA A 159 -3.41 -19.92 11.94
C ALA A 159 -2.90 -18.57 12.50
N LEU A 160 -2.48 -17.65 11.62
CA LEU A 160 -2.14 -16.26 12.00
C LEU A 160 -3.36 -15.53 12.58
N LEU A 161 -4.52 -15.66 11.96
CA LEU A 161 -5.76 -15.02 12.40
C LEU A 161 -6.20 -15.57 13.77
N GLY A 162 -6.10 -16.89 13.97
CA GLY A 162 -6.35 -17.53 15.26
C GLY A 162 -5.45 -16.98 16.37
N ARG A 163 -4.14 -16.88 16.12
CA ARG A 163 -3.20 -16.28 17.09
C ARG A 163 -3.53 -14.81 17.38
N CYS A 164 -3.90 -14.03 16.36
CA CYS A 164 -4.29 -12.63 16.53
C CYS A 164 -5.56 -12.49 17.37
N GLN A 165 -6.53 -13.40 17.21
CA GLN A 165 -7.74 -13.45 18.04
C GLN A 165 -7.41 -13.80 19.49
N THR A 166 -6.52 -14.77 19.73
CA THR A 166 -6.04 -15.11 21.07
C THR A 166 -5.38 -13.91 21.74
N TYR A 167 -4.43 -13.24 21.08
CA TYR A 167 -3.79 -12.03 21.60
C TYR A 167 -4.79 -10.90 21.86
N THR A 168 -5.78 -10.72 20.97
CA THR A 168 -6.84 -9.72 21.18
C THR A 168 -7.68 -10.04 22.42
N SER A 169 -7.99 -11.32 22.65
CA SER A 169 -8.73 -11.77 23.84
C SER A 169 -7.91 -11.59 25.12
N GLU A 170 -6.63 -11.96 25.10
CA GLU A 170 -5.71 -11.77 26.22
C GLU A 170 -5.55 -10.28 26.56
N TYR A 171 -5.38 -9.43 25.54
CA TYR A 171 -5.27 -7.99 25.72
C TYR A 171 -6.57 -7.39 26.27
N LYS A 172 -7.74 -7.78 25.74
CA LYS A 172 -9.03 -7.37 26.29
C LYS A 172 -9.21 -7.78 27.75
N SER A 173 -8.79 -9.00 28.11
CA SER A 173 -8.84 -9.47 29.49
C SER A 173 -7.88 -8.68 30.39
N ALA A 174 -6.66 -8.42 29.94
CA ALA A 174 -5.68 -7.62 30.68
C ALA A 174 -6.18 -6.18 30.90
N VAL A 175 -6.75 -5.55 29.86
CA VAL A 175 -7.36 -4.22 29.95
C VAL A 175 -8.56 -4.22 30.89
N HIS A 176 -9.43 -5.23 30.84
CA HIS A 176 -10.57 -5.34 31.75
C HIS A 176 -10.13 -5.51 33.22
N ASN A 177 -9.12 -6.37 33.47
CA ASN A 177 -8.54 -6.52 34.80
C ASN A 177 -7.86 -5.25 35.29
N LEU A 178 -7.19 -4.52 34.41
CA LEU A 178 -6.59 -3.23 34.73
C LEU A 178 -7.67 -2.19 35.06
N ALA A 179 -8.75 -2.13 34.28
CA ALA A 179 -9.89 -1.25 34.53
C ALA A 179 -10.51 -1.51 35.90
N LEU A 180 -10.72 -2.78 36.28
CA LEU A 180 -11.20 -3.15 37.61
C LEU A 180 -10.25 -2.73 38.74
N ARG A 181 -8.93 -2.82 38.51
CA ARG A 181 -7.91 -2.35 39.47
C ARG A 181 -7.89 -0.83 39.58
N VAL A 182 -8.09 -0.12 38.46
CA VAL A 182 -8.22 1.34 38.44
C VAL A 182 -9.49 1.77 39.16
N GLU A 183 -10.64 1.14 38.91
CA GLU A 183 -11.88 1.43 39.64
C GLU A 183 -11.79 1.13 41.14
N ARG A 184 -11.00 0.12 41.52
CA ARG A 184 -10.72 -0.16 42.93
C ARG A 184 -9.80 0.90 43.54
N ALA A 185 -8.71 1.25 42.85
CA ALA A 185 -7.79 2.29 43.29
C ALA A 185 -8.49 3.64 43.38
N GLN A 186 -9.37 3.97 42.42
CA GLN A 186 -10.20 5.17 42.44
C GLN A 186 -11.09 5.19 43.67
N ARG A 187 -11.78 4.09 44.00
CA ARG A 187 -12.57 4.02 45.24
C ARG A 187 -11.75 4.15 46.51
N GLU A 188 -10.52 3.63 46.52
CA GLU A 188 -9.59 3.80 47.64
C GLU A 188 -9.11 5.26 47.72
N VAL A 189 -8.85 5.92 46.59
CA VAL A 189 -8.54 7.35 46.51
C VAL A 189 -9.73 8.20 46.98
N ASP A 190 -10.93 7.97 46.45
CA ASP A 190 -12.16 8.68 46.84
C ASP A 190 -12.44 8.51 48.35
N TYR A 191 -12.16 7.33 48.92
CA TYR A 191 -12.29 7.08 50.35
C TYR A 191 -11.22 7.82 51.17
N LEU A 192 -9.98 7.89 50.67
CA LEU A 192 -8.91 8.68 51.29
C LEU A 192 -9.16 10.19 51.16
N GLU A 193 -9.79 10.64 50.07
CA GLU A 193 -10.24 12.02 49.87
C GLU A 193 -11.38 12.36 50.82
N TYR A 194 -12.38 11.48 50.96
CA TYR A 194 -13.44 11.61 51.96
C TYR A 194 -12.87 11.70 53.39
N LEU A 195 -11.88 10.87 53.72
CA LEU A 195 -11.19 10.94 55.01
C LEU A 195 -10.33 12.21 55.15
N ARG A 196 -9.71 12.71 54.08
CA ARG A 196 -9.03 14.02 54.06
C ARG A 196 -10.00 15.18 54.25
N GLU A 197 -11.23 15.07 53.76
CA GLU A 197 -12.29 16.06 53.97
C GLU A 197 -12.79 16.06 55.42
N GLU A 198 -12.83 14.92 56.11
CA GLU A 198 -13.18 14.84 57.53
C GLU A 198 -12.03 15.23 58.48
N ASP A 199 -10.75 15.09 58.10
CA ASP A 199 -9.57 15.40 58.94
C ASP A 199 -8.78 16.66 58.52
N GLY A 200 -9.34 17.46 57.59
CA GLY A 200 -8.63 18.54 56.90
C GLY A 200 -9.16 19.96 57.12
N CYS A 201 -9.33 20.40 58.37
CA CYS A 201 -9.30 21.84 58.63
C CYS A 201 -7.86 22.37 58.40
N ARG A 202 -7.65 23.07 57.28
CA ARG A 202 -6.44 23.84 56.85
C ARG A 202 -5.24 23.04 56.31
N GLU A 203 -5.25 22.72 55.02
CA GLU A 203 -4.10 22.95 54.12
C GLU A 203 -4.60 23.50 52.78
N SER A 204 -3.92 24.55 52.27
CA SER A 204 -4.43 25.61 51.40
C SER A 204 -4.48 25.29 49.89
N GLU A 205 -5.51 25.82 49.21
CA GLU A 205 -5.66 25.97 47.75
C GLU A 205 -4.40 26.56 47.05
N ASP A 206 -3.55 27.26 47.79
CA ASP A 206 -2.29 27.84 47.30
C ASP A 206 -1.24 26.80 46.83
N LYS A 207 -1.24 25.56 47.34
CA LYS A 207 -0.26 24.53 46.93
C LYS A 207 -0.58 23.95 45.54
N THR A 208 -1.86 23.68 45.25
CA THR A 208 -2.30 23.17 43.94
C THR A 208 -2.16 24.22 42.85
N LEU A 209 -2.48 25.49 43.16
CA LEU A 209 -2.25 26.61 42.24
C LEU A 209 -0.76 26.81 41.95
N ALA A 210 0.11 26.66 42.95
CA ALA A 210 1.56 26.79 42.74
C ALA A 210 2.13 25.67 41.84
N GLU A 211 1.65 24.44 41.97
CA GLU A 211 2.07 23.31 41.12
C GLU A 211 1.60 23.47 39.67
N GLU A 212 0.35 23.91 39.45
CA GLU A 212 -0.18 24.23 38.11
C GLU A 212 0.60 25.38 37.45
N LEU A 213 0.88 26.46 38.19
CA LEU A 213 1.67 27.60 37.69
C LEU A 213 3.10 27.20 37.33
N VAL A 214 3.70 26.25 38.05
CA VAL A 214 5.04 25.72 37.72
C VAL A 214 4.98 24.90 36.44
N GLN A 215 3.97 24.04 36.26
CA GLN A 215 3.81 23.25 35.03
C GLN A 215 3.56 24.15 33.81
N GLU A 216 2.69 25.15 33.92
CA GLU A 216 2.45 26.12 32.86
C GLU A 216 3.73 26.90 32.49
N ALA A 217 4.50 27.34 33.49
CA ALA A 217 5.76 28.04 33.25
C ALA A 217 6.84 27.14 32.60
N GLU A 218 6.89 25.86 32.96
CA GLU A 218 7.77 24.88 32.33
C GLU A 218 7.37 24.60 30.88
N GLU A 219 6.07 24.48 30.60
CA GLU A 219 5.53 24.32 29.24
C GLU A 219 5.79 25.55 28.38
N GLU A 220 5.54 26.76 28.89
CA GLU A 220 5.83 28.00 28.19
C GLU A 220 7.34 28.11 27.85
N LYS A 221 8.21 27.74 28.79
CA LYS A 221 9.66 27.71 28.57
C LYS A 221 10.05 26.69 27.51
N MET A 222 9.40 25.52 27.48
CA MET A 222 9.61 24.50 26.45
C MET A 222 9.17 25.02 25.07
N ILE A 223 7.99 25.61 24.95
CA ILE A 223 7.46 26.16 23.69
C ILE A 223 8.39 27.27 23.17
N ARG A 224 8.83 28.19 24.04
CA ARG A 224 9.80 29.24 23.67
C ARG A 224 11.13 28.68 23.18
N THR A 225 11.58 27.57 23.77
CA THR A 225 12.81 26.88 23.33
C THR A 225 12.63 26.23 21.97
N LEU A 226 11.49 25.60 21.75
CA LEU A 226 11.13 24.88 20.52
C LEU A 226 10.85 25.82 19.33
N LEU A 227 10.37 27.04 19.61
CA LEU A 227 10.12 28.08 18.59
C LEU A 227 11.15 29.23 18.62
N ASN A 228 12.31 29.02 19.25
CA ASN A 228 13.31 30.06 19.49
C ASN A 228 13.82 30.73 18.19
N ALA A 229 13.78 32.06 18.17
CA ALA A 229 14.50 33.11 17.40
C ALA A 229 14.92 32.89 15.93
N SER A 230 14.58 31.78 15.27
CA SER A 230 14.91 31.56 13.85
C SER A 230 14.20 32.58 12.95
N CYS A 231 13.00 33.02 13.34
CA CYS A 231 12.27 34.07 12.63
C CYS A 231 11.31 34.88 13.52
N ASP A 232 11.48 36.20 13.51
CA ASP A 232 10.64 37.18 14.21
C ASP A 232 9.69 37.92 13.26
N ASN A 233 9.22 37.32 12.17
CA ASN A 233 8.38 38.03 11.20
C ASN A 233 6.90 37.63 11.30
N MET A 234 6.01 38.58 11.05
CA MET A 234 4.58 38.35 10.85
C MET A 234 4.13 38.89 9.49
N LEU A 235 3.08 38.30 8.94
CA LEU A 235 2.51 38.68 7.66
C LEU A 235 1.82 40.06 7.75
N MET A 236 2.18 40.96 6.84
CA MET A 236 1.57 42.30 6.71
C MET A 236 0.62 42.42 5.53
N GLY A 237 0.85 41.67 4.47
CA GLY A 237 0.04 41.78 3.27
C GLY A 237 0.45 40.84 2.16
N ILE A 238 -0.47 40.64 1.23
CA ILE A 238 -0.27 39.85 0.02
C ILE A 238 -0.29 40.83 -1.15
N LYS A 239 0.91 41.20 -1.65
CA LYS A 239 1.09 42.34 -2.56
C LYS A 239 0.62 42.05 -3.99
N SER A 240 1.10 40.95 -4.54
CA SER A 240 0.98 40.67 -5.97
C SER A 240 0.89 39.19 -6.22
N LEU A 241 0.20 38.83 -7.30
CA LEU A 241 0.08 37.46 -7.77
C LEU A 241 0.75 37.31 -9.13
N LYS A 242 1.28 36.13 -9.41
CA LYS A 242 1.74 35.72 -10.75
C LYS A 242 1.17 34.35 -11.06
N ILE A 243 0.36 34.25 -12.11
CA ILE A 243 -0.05 32.94 -12.65
C ILE A 243 1.12 32.42 -13.49
N VAL A 244 1.66 31.26 -13.12
CA VAL A 244 2.83 30.66 -13.78
C VAL A 244 2.44 29.55 -14.75
N LYS A 245 1.31 28.88 -14.52
CA LYS A 245 0.80 27.82 -15.38
C LYS A 245 -0.73 27.74 -15.25
N LYS A 246 -1.37 27.19 -16.29
CA LYS A 246 -2.78 26.82 -16.31
C LYS A 246 -2.92 25.38 -16.73
N THR A 247 -3.74 24.61 -16.02
CA THR A 247 -4.03 23.21 -16.28
C THR A 247 -5.53 22.96 -16.38
N THR A 248 -5.90 21.83 -16.99
CA THR A 248 -7.28 21.39 -17.10
C THR A 248 -7.86 20.92 -15.76
N ASP A 249 -7.02 20.32 -14.93
CA ASP A 249 -7.40 19.83 -13.60
C ASP A 249 -7.62 21.01 -12.66
N THR A 250 -8.76 21.02 -11.99
CA THR A 250 -9.17 22.11 -11.10
C THR A 250 -8.40 22.10 -9.79
N ASP A 251 -8.02 20.90 -9.32
CA ASP A 251 -7.38 20.67 -8.03
C ASP A 251 -6.03 19.98 -8.17
N GLY A 252 -5.11 20.31 -7.27
CA GLY A 252 -3.79 19.71 -7.17
C GLY A 252 -2.91 20.47 -6.20
N SER A 253 -1.64 20.11 -6.17
CA SER A 253 -0.60 20.79 -5.41
C SER A 253 0.67 20.92 -6.23
N TRP A 254 1.43 21.97 -5.98
CA TRP A 254 2.69 22.19 -6.66
C TRP A 254 3.63 23.00 -5.78
N MET A 255 4.90 22.64 -5.78
CA MET A 255 5.84 23.19 -4.80
C MET A 255 7.27 23.03 -5.26
N LYS A 256 8.16 23.71 -4.55
CA LYS A 256 9.59 23.42 -4.55
C LYS A 256 9.94 22.76 -3.23
N ASP A 257 11.12 22.17 -3.15
CA ASP A 257 11.67 21.80 -1.84
C ASP A 257 11.85 23.07 -1.00
N ALA A 258 11.31 23.07 0.21
CA ALA A 258 11.26 24.23 1.08
C ALA A 258 12.65 24.69 1.58
N VAL A 259 13.65 23.82 1.56
CA VAL A 259 15.01 24.13 2.07
C VAL A 259 16.11 23.87 1.03
N SER A 260 15.94 22.91 0.13
CA SER A 260 16.99 22.56 -0.84
C SER A 260 17.32 23.72 -1.79
N ASP A 261 18.60 23.84 -2.17
CA ASP A 261 19.04 24.79 -3.19
C ASP A 261 18.55 24.47 -4.61
N SER A 262 18.01 23.27 -4.80
CA SER A 262 17.50 22.77 -6.06
C SER A 262 16.49 23.73 -6.72
N PRO A 263 16.63 24.02 -8.03
CA PRO A 263 15.65 24.83 -8.75
C PRO A 263 14.39 24.04 -9.11
N LYS A 264 14.35 22.73 -8.85
CA LYS A 264 13.28 21.82 -9.28
C LYS A 264 11.91 22.22 -8.75
N VAL A 265 10.89 21.96 -9.58
CA VAL A 265 9.49 22.16 -9.25
C VAL A 265 8.77 20.81 -9.33
N TYR A 266 7.93 20.53 -8.35
CA TYR A 266 7.18 19.29 -8.25
C TYR A 266 5.69 19.58 -8.42
N PHE A 267 5.00 18.73 -9.16
CA PHE A 267 3.65 18.97 -9.63
C PHE A 267 2.77 17.73 -9.46
N PHE A 268 1.74 17.85 -8.63
CA PHE A 268 0.80 16.79 -8.26
C PHE A 268 -0.59 17.17 -8.77
N ILE A 269 -1.14 16.32 -9.64
CA ILE A 269 -2.43 16.56 -10.27
C ILE A 269 -3.51 15.82 -9.48
N GLY A 270 -4.58 16.51 -9.13
CA GLY A 270 -5.71 15.96 -8.40
C GLY A 270 -5.48 15.81 -6.90
N SER A 271 -6.58 15.56 -6.17
CA SER A 271 -6.55 15.34 -4.73
C SER A 271 -6.22 13.90 -4.32
N ARG A 272 -6.11 12.99 -5.28
CA ARG A 272 -5.77 11.58 -5.07
C ARG A 272 -4.96 11.06 -6.25
N GLY A 273 -3.90 10.33 -5.96
CA GLY A 273 -3.06 9.75 -7.00
C GLY A 273 -1.79 9.15 -6.43
N ASN A 274 -0.98 8.56 -7.31
CA ASN A 274 0.35 8.03 -6.97
C ASN A 274 1.43 8.51 -7.94
N THR A 275 1.11 9.43 -8.84
CA THR A 275 2.00 9.84 -9.94
C THR A 275 2.17 11.35 -10.00
N PHE A 276 3.39 11.84 -9.84
CA PHE A 276 3.69 13.27 -9.89
C PHE A 276 4.82 13.56 -10.87
N TRP A 277 4.97 14.85 -11.20
CA TRP A 277 5.94 15.30 -12.21
C TRP A 277 7.00 16.18 -11.57
N GLU A 278 8.27 15.93 -11.92
CA GLU A 278 9.43 16.72 -11.53
C GLU A 278 9.90 17.54 -12.76
N PHE A 279 9.89 18.85 -12.63
CA PHE A 279 10.41 19.79 -13.60
C PHE A 279 11.79 20.29 -13.17
N ALA A 280 12.70 20.49 -14.12
CA ALA A 280 14.06 20.91 -13.83
C ALA A 280 14.15 22.28 -13.17
N ASN A 281 13.26 23.22 -13.53
CA ASN A 281 13.17 24.55 -12.95
C ASN A 281 11.82 25.22 -13.25
N ILE A 282 11.58 26.39 -12.65
CA ILE A 282 10.33 27.15 -12.85
C ILE A 282 10.10 27.56 -14.32
N ARG A 283 11.17 27.80 -15.09
CA ARG A 283 11.05 28.14 -16.51
C ARG A 283 10.52 26.95 -17.31
N ALA A 284 11.06 25.76 -17.06
CA ALA A 284 10.58 24.52 -17.66
C ALA A 284 9.14 24.16 -17.26
N PHE A 285 8.71 24.58 -16.07
CA PHE A 285 7.34 24.41 -15.62
C PHE A 285 6.34 25.34 -16.36
N VAL A 286 6.75 26.58 -16.60
CA VAL A 286 5.95 27.60 -17.30
C VAL A 286 5.86 27.30 -18.80
N GLU A 287 6.98 26.95 -19.43
CA GLU A 287 7.10 26.76 -20.87
C GLU A 287 6.93 25.26 -21.24
N ASP A 288 5.72 24.85 -21.66
CA ASP A 288 5.38 23.45 -22.03
C ASP A 288 6.27 22.84 -23.13
N SER A 289 7.02 23.67 -23.88
CA SER A 289 7.82 23.28 -25.04
C SER A 289 9.32 23.13 -24.76
N THR A 290 9.79 23.35 -23.53
CA THR A 290 11.23 23.38 -23.24
C THR A 290 11.82 22.02 -22.88
N LYS A 291 13.03 21.75 -23.40
CA LYS A 291 13.88 20.65 -22.93
C LYS A 291 14.61 21.09 -21.66
N PRO A 292 14.75 20.22 -20.64
CA PRO A 292 14.33 18.83 -20.58
C PRO A 292 12.85 18.67 -20.24
N ALA A 293 12.22 17.63 -20.82
CA ALA A 293 10.86 17.25 -20.51
C ALA A 293 10.69 16.88 -19.01
N PRO A 294 9.51 17.08 -18.41
CA PRO A 294 9.29 16.74 -17.02
C PRO A 294 9.44 15.24 -16.78
N ARG A 295 10.05 14.89 -15.66
CA ARG A 295 10.25 13.51 -15.25
C ARG A 295 9.02 13.01 -14.50
N LYS A 296 8.40 11.94 -15.00
CA LYS A 296 7.31 11.24 -14.32
C LYS A 296 7.86 10.38 -13.18
N LEU A 297 7.30 10.53 -11.98
CA LEU A 297 7.64 9.76 -10.79
C LEU A 297 6.37 9.05 -10.29
N ILE A 298 6.51 7.79 -9.88
CA ILE A 298 5.40 6.95 -9.41
C ILE A 298 5.75 6.49 -7.99
N LEU A 299 4.86 6.81 -7.06
CA LEU A 299 4.91 6.43 -5.65
C LEU A 299 4.39 5.01 -5.47
N THR A 300 4.91 4.34 -4.45
CA THR A 300 4.46 3.02 -4.02
C THR A 300 3.11 3.06 -3.29
N GLN A 301 2.72 4.22 -2.76
CA GLN A 301 1.44 4.48 -2.10
C GLN A 301 0.79 5.73 -2.70
N SER A 302 -0.54 5.78 -2.66
CA SER A 302 -1.30 6.92 -3.14
C SER A 302 -1.49 7.98 -2.06
N TRP A 303 -1.42 9.25 -2.44
CA TRP A 303 -1.72 10.36 -1.54
C TRP A 303 -3.22 10.67 -1.48
N GLN A 304 -3.60 11.35 -0.41
CA GLN A 304 -4.92 11.93 -0.17
C GLN A 304 -4.80 13.43 0.07
N GLY A 305 -5.72 14.19 -0.50
CA GLY A 305 -5.76 15.65 -0.41
C GLY A 305 -4.71 16.34 -1.27
N THR A 306 -4.47 17.60 -0.97
CA THR A 306 -3.54 18.49 -1.66
C THR A 306 -2.45 19.04 -0.72
N GLY A 307 -2.37 18.51 0.49
CA GLY A 307 -1.47 18.97 1.55
C GLY A 307 -0.11 18.27 1.59
N GLN A 308 0.45 17.90 0.44
CA GLN A 308 1.79 17.29 0.39
C GLN A 308 2.86 18.37 0.48
N VAL A 309 4.01 18.06 1.09
CA VAL A 309 5.17 18.97 1.15
C VAL A 309 6.45 18.26 0.80
N ILE A 310 7.40 19.00 0.25
CA ILE A 310 8.76 18.51 0.01
C ILE A 310 9.73 19.28 0.88
N TYR A 311 10.44 18.53 1.72
CA TYR A 311 11.36 19.09 2.70
C TYR A 311 12.63 18.25 2.79
N LYS A 312 13.78 18.87 2.53
CA LYS A 312 15.11 18.25 2.60
C LYS A 312 15.23 16.97 1.74
N GLY A 313 14.66 16.98 0.54
CA GLY A 313 14.69 15.85 -0.41
C GLY A 313 13.70 14.73 -0.11
N PHE A 314 12.83 14.90 0.88
CA PHE A 314 11.77 13.97 1.23
C PHE A 314 10.41 14.54 0.86
N LEU A 315 9.55 13.71 0.29
CA LEU A 315 8.13 14.00 0.10
C LEU A 315 7.37 13.46 1.31
N PHE A 316 6.61 14.34 1.95
CA PHE A 316 5.69 13.98 3.03
C PHE A 316 4.25 14.12 2.52
N PHE A 317 3.43 13.09 2.76
CA PHE A 317 2.03 13.09 2.31
C PHE A 317 1.15 12.19 3.17
N HIS A 318 -0.15 12.50 3.21
CA HIS A 318 -1.18 11.66 3.83
C HIS A 318 -1.54 10.47 2.93
N ASN A 319 -1.49 9.25 3.47
CA ASN A 319 -1.79 8.03 2.74
C ASN A 319 -3.30 7.80 2.55
N GLN A 320 -3.74 7.62 1.30
CA GLN A 320 -5.14 7.46 0.90
C GLN A 320 -5.88 6.30 1.57
N GLY A 321 -5.18 5.23 1.94
CA GLY A 321 -5.79 4.07 2.58
C GLY A 321 -6.00 4.19 4.09
N THR A 322 -5.70 5.34 4.68
CA THR A 322 -5.62 5.49 6.14
C THR A 322 -6.27 6.80 6.61
N PRO A 323 -6.82 6.83 7.84
CA PRO A 323 -7.33 8.08 8.38
C PRO A 323 -6.21 9.08 8.64
N ASN A 324 -5.09 8.67 9.24
CA ASN A 324 -4.11 9.58 9.84
C ASN A 324 -2.63 9.22 9.59
N GLU A 325 -2.32 8.42 8.58
CA GLU A 325 -0.94 8.01 8.32
C GLU A 325 -0.21 9.01 7.40
N ILE A 326 0.93 9.51 7.87
CA ILE A 326 1.85 10.35 7.09
C ILE A 326 3.03 9.49 6.63
N ILE A 327 3.33 9.56 5.33
CA ILE A 327 4.42 8.82 4.69
C ILE A 327 5.60 9.76 4.45
N LYS A 328 6.80 9.34 4.84
CA LYS A 328 8.06 9.97 4.44
C LYS A 328 8.69 9.18 3.30
N TYR A 329 8.69 9.77 2.11
CA TYR A 329 9.20 9.15 0.89
C TYR A 329 10.49 9.81 0.43
N ASN A 330 11.55 9.02 0.26
CA ASN A 330 12.85 9.51 -0.20
C ASN A 330 12.84 9.69 -1.72
N LEU A 331 12.92 10.93 -2.21
CA LEU A 331 12.84 11.23 -3.65
C LEU A 331 14.05 10.69 -4.45
N GLN A 332 15.21 10.57 -3.80
CA GLN A 332 16.43 10.07 -4.44
C GLN A 332 16.44 8.54 -4.52
N LYS A 333 16.16 7.87 -3.40
CA LYS A 333 16.12 6.39 -3.30
C LYS A 333 14.85 5.80 -3.91
N ARG A 334 13.80 6.60 -4.04
CA ARG A 334 12.47 6.20 -4.54
C ARG A 334 11.80 5.12 -3.69
N THR A 335 11.96 5.23 -2.37
CA THR A 335 11.42 4.29 -1.40
C THR A 335 10.77 5.05 -0.25
N VAL A 336 9.78 4.42 0.38
CA VAL A 336 9.31 4.87 1.70
C VAL A 336 10.45 4.65 2.69
N GLU A 337 10.82 5.71 3.40
CA GLU A 337 11.86 5.64 4.43
C GLU A 337 11.25 5.47 5.82
N ASP A 338 10.11 6.12 6.08
CA ASP A 338 9.43 6.04 7.37
C ASP A 338 7.93 6.38 7.26
N ARG A 339 7.16 6.07 8.30
CA ARG A 339 5.71 6.28 8.38
C ARG A 339 5.32 6.60 9.83
N MET A 340 4.38 7.52 10.01
CA MET A 340 3.82 7.82 11.33
C MET A 340 2.30 7.89 11.31
N LEU A 341 1.68 7.61 12.44
CA LEU A 341 0.26 7.85 12.68
C LEU A 341 0.11 9.15 13.48
N LEU A 342 -0.58 10.14 12.92
CA LEU A 342 -0.78 11.42 13.59
C LEU A 342 -1.81 11.26 14.73
N PRO A 343 -1.50 11.60 15.99
CA PRO A 343 -2.40 11.42 17.12
C PRO A 343 -3.55 12.45 17.13
N GLY A 344 -4.34 12.50 18.21
CA GLY A 344 -5.29 13.59 18.45
C GLY A 344 -6.54 13.61 17.55
N GLY A 345 -6.93 12.47 16.96
CA GLY A 345 -8.13 12.39 16.13
C GLY A 345 -7.98 12.98 14.72
N ALA A 346 -6.74 13.28 14.31
CA ALA A 346 -6.41 13.62 12.93
C ALA A 346 -7.04 12.64 11.93
N GLY A 347 -7.43 13.14 10.76
CA GLY A 347 -7.96 12.28 9.71
C GLY A 347 -9.43 11.89 9.80
N ARG A 348 -10.11 12.20 10.92
CA ARG A 348 -11.52 11.86 11.13
C ARG A 348 -12.49 12.83 10.46
N ALA A 349 -12.08 14.09 10.32
CA ALA A 349 -12.84 15.15 9.66
C ALA A 349 -11.93 15.91 8.68
N LEU A 350 -12.55 16.68 7.79
CA LEU A 350 -11.83 17.55 6.87
C LEU A 350 -11.17 18.69 7.65
N VAL A 351 -9.94 19.03 7.32
CA VAL A 351 -9.26 20.19 7.94
C VAL A 351 -9.88 21.50 7.43
N TYR A 352 -10.31 21.54 6.16
CA TYR A 352 -10.94 22.69 5.53
C TYR A 352 -12.26 22.29 4.89
N GLN A 353 -13.35 22.98 5.23
CA GLN A 353 -14.67 22.70 4.64
C GLN A 353 -14.67 22.90 3.11
N HIS A 354 -13.91 23.87 2.59
CA HIS A 354 -13.85 24.16 1.15
C HIS A 354 -12.77 23.36 0.39
N SER A 355 -12.09 22.42 1.05
CA SER A 355 -11.14 21.49 0.41
C SER A 355 -11.60 20.04 0.66
N PRO A 356 -12.56 19.50 -0.13
CA PRO A 356 -13.33 18.29 0.19
C PRO A 356 -12.54 16.97 0.09
N SER A 357 -11.22 17.01 0.14
CA SER A 357 -10.34 15.84 0.09
C SER A 357 -9.12 15.97 1.00
N THR A 358 -8.94 17.11 1.67
CA THR A 358 -7.78 17.34 2.54
C THR A 358 -8.20 17.13 3.99
N TYR A 359 -7.67 16.06 4.59
CA TYR A 359 -7.90 15.71 6.00
C TYR A 359 -6.73 16.14 6.89
N ILE A 360 -5.52 16.08 6.31
CA ILE A 360 -4.28 16.51 6.92
C ILE A 360 -3.58 17.37 5.88
N ASP A 361 -3.23 18.60 6.26
CA ASP A 361 -2.42 19.50 5.46
C ASP A 361 -1.04 19.65 6.09
N LEU A 362 0.00 19.24 5.36
CA LEU A 362 1.36 19.42 5.84
C LEU A 362 1.85 20.80 5.43
N ALA A 363 2.65 21.42 6.30
CA ALA A 363 3.20 22.75 6.08
C ALA A 363 4.67 22.79 6.49
N VAL A 364 5.41 23.70 5.87
CA VAL A 364 6.81 23.97 6.20
C VAL A 364 7.02 25.45 6.34
N ASP A 365 7.74 25.84 7.38
CA ASP A 365 8.17 27.21 7.63
C ASP A 365 9.64 27.25 8.11
N GLU A 366 10.06 28.38 8.68
CA GLU A 366 11.39 28.60 9.24
C GLU A 366 11.71 27.72 10.47
N HIS A 367 10.69 27.16 11.12
CA HIS A 367 10.83 26.30 12.30
C HIS A 367 10.80 24.81 11.95
N GLY A 368 10.35 24.43 10.76
CA GLY A 368 10.46 23.05 10.26
C GLY A 368 9.16 22.49 9.69
N LEU A 369 8.88 21.23 10.00
CA LEU A 369 7.74 20.49 9.46
C LEU A 369 6.55 20.51 10.44
N TRP A 370 5.37 20.73 9.89
CA TRP A 370 4.11 20.85 10.62
C TRP A 370 3.02 20.03 9.94
N ALA A 371 2.07 19.56 10.74
CA ALA A 371 0.80 19.02 10.26
C ALA A 371 -0.35 19.85 10.82
N ILE A 372 -1.31 20.17 9.97
CA ILE A 372 -2.52 20.91 10.27
C ILE A 372 -3.67 19.94 10.04
N HIS A 373 -4.50 19.71 11.06
CA HIS A 373 -5.60 18.76 10.99
C HIS A 373 -6.78 19.23 11.82
N SER A 374 -7.92 18.56 11.67
CA SER A 374 -9.07 18.79 12.54
C SER A 374 -8.83 18.17 13.93
N GLY A 375 -9.19 18.89 15.00
CA GLY A 375 -9.23 18.38 16.36
C GLY A 375 -10.47 17.51 16.64
N PRO A 376 -10.52 16.82 17.80
CA PRO A 376 -11.65 16.01 18.20
C PRO A 376 -12.81 16.90 18.69
N GLY A 377 -13.88 17.07 17.90
CA GLY A 377 -15.05 17.86 18.31
C GLY A 377 -16.12 18.03 17.23
N ILE A 378 -17.35 18.41 17.64
CA ILE A 378 -18.52 18.54 16.76
C ILE A 378 -18.41 19.75 15.80
N GLN A 379 -17.79 20.84 16.26
CA GLN A 379 -17.62 22.06 15.46
C GLN A 379 -16.26 22.15 14.73
N GLY A 380 -15.40 21.13 14.89
CA GLY A 380 -14.11 20.96 14.21
C GLY A 380 -13.22 22.21 14.21
N HIS A 381 -12.32 22.34 15.18
CA HIS A 381 -11.24 23.34 15.16
C HIS A 381 -9.99 22.80 14.48
N LEU A 382 -9.10 23.69 14.05
CA LEU A 382 -7.78 23.33 13.53
C LEU A 382 -6.83 23.08 14.70
N VAL A 383 -6.00 22.05 14.53
CA VAL A 383 -4.90 21.69 15.42
C VAL A 383 -3.63 21.73 14.59
N ILE A 384 -2.61 22.40 15.10
CA ILE A 384 -1.27 22.38 14.50
C ILE A 384 -0.38 21.47 15.32
N THR A 385 0.35 20.59 14.66
CA THR A 385 1.25 19.63 15.29
C THR A 385 2.62 19.77 14.68
N LYS A 386 3.63 20.06 15.50
CA LYS A 386 5.03 20.11 15.07
C LYS A 386 5.61 18.71 15.02
N ILE A 387 6.28 18.39 13.93
CA ILE A 387 6.83 17.07 13.66
C ILE A 387 8.33 17.19 13.45
N GLU A 388 9.10 16.35 14.13
CA GLU A 388 10.53 16.21 13.87
C GLU A 388 10.72 15.41 12.57
N PRO A 389 11.19 16.03 11.46
CA PRO A 389 11.27 15.41 10.14
C PRO A 389 12.24 14.22 10.07
N GLY A 390 13.21 14.14 10.98
CA GLY A 390 14.14 13.02 11.07
C GLY A 390 13.47 11.72 11.50
N THR A 391 12.77 11.76 12.63
CA THR A 391 12.20 10.61 13.34
C THR A 391 10.70 10.43 13.13
N LEU A 392 10.03 11.40 12.49
CA LEU A 392 8.56 11.48 12.44
C LEU A 392 7.90 11.46 13.83
N GLY A 393 8.60 11.95 14.85
CA GLY A 393 8.06 12.13 16.19
C GLY A 393 7.23 13.41 16.28
N VAL A 394 6.13 13.37 17.03
CA VAL A 394 5.41 14.58 17.43
C VAL A 394 6.24 15.29 18.50
N GLU A 395 6.62 16.54 18.24
CA GLU A 395 7.31 17.36 19.23
C GLU A 395 6.30 18.03 20.16
N HIS A 396 5.24 18.62 19.59
CA HIS A 396 4.16 19.27 20.34
C HIS A 396 2.93 19.52 19.45
N SER A 397 1.74 19.66 20.05
CA SER A 397 0.47 19.94 19.37
C SER A 397 -0.28 21.07 20.05
N TRP A 398 -0.84 22.01 19.29
CA TRP A 398 -1.62 23.13 19.79
C TRP A 398 -3.04 23.10 19.21
N ASP A 399 -4.02 23.15 20.10
CA ASP A 399 -5.41 23.41 19.75
C ASP A 399 -5.57 24.90 19.43
N THR A 400 -6.09 25.22 18.24
CA THR A 400 -6.28 26.61 17.82
C THR A 400 -7.74 27.03 17.94
N PRO A 401 -8.05 28.31 18.14
CA PRO A 401 -9.42 28.82 18.09
C PRO A 401 -9.98 28.86 16.65
N CYS A 402 -9.16 28.56 15.63
CA CYS A 402 -9.54 28.62 14.24
C CYS A 402 -10.47 27.47 13.86
N ARG A 403 -11.59 27.77 13.21
CA ARG A 403 -12.61 26.78 12.83
C ARG A 403 -12.31 26.21 11.45
N SER A 404 -12.65 24.93 11.26
CA SER A 404 -12.62 24.28 9.94
C SER A 404 -13.75 24.76 9.01
N GLN A 405 -14.84 25.26 9.60
CA GLN A 405 -16.00 25.81 8.89
C GLN A 405 -15.59 27.05 8.07
N ASP A 406 -16.01 27.10 6.81
CA ASP A 406 -15.67 28.12 5.81
C ASP A 406 -14.17 28.31 5.52
N ALA A 407 -13.30 27.51 6.15
CA ALA A 407 -11.87 27.50 5.87
C ALA A 407 -11.61 26.88 4.50
N GLU A 408 -10.70 27.48 3.74
CA GLU A 408 -10.28 26.98 2.42
C GLU A 408 -8.88 26.37 2.42
N ALA A 409 -7.95 27.01 3.12
CA ALA A 409 -6.57 26.60 3.24
C ALA A 409 -5.92 27.32 4.42
N SER A 410 -4.74 26.86 4.84
CA SER A 410 -3.92 27.56 5.82
C SER A 410 -2.44 27.34 5.55
N PHE A 411 -1.60 28.15 6.15
CA PHE A 411 -0.14 28.01 6.06
C PHE A 411 0.51 28.53 7.34
N LEU A 412 1.73 28.09 7.61
CA LEU A 412 2.57 28.63 8.67
C LEU A 412 3.64 29.58 8.12
N LEU A 413 3.93 30.62 8.88
CA LEU A 413 5.06 31.53 8.66
C LEU A 413 5.63 31.88 10.03
N CYS A 414 6.91 31.57 10.26
CA CYS A 414 7.61 31.85 11.50
C CYS A 414 6.86 31.39 12.77
N GLY A 415 6.32 30.16 12.74
CA GLY A 415 5.58 29.53 13.83
C GLY A 415 4.13 29.98 13.97
N VAL A 416 3.66 30.91 13.14
CA VAL A 416 2.31 31.47 13.22
C VAL A 416 1.43 30.85 12.15
N LEU A 417 0.28 30.33 12.55
CA LEU A 417 -0.74 29.80 11.66
C LEU A 417 -1.60 30.95 11.09
N TYR A 418 -1.76 30.97 9.78
CA TYR A 418 -2.67 31.88 9.07
C TYR A 418 -3.73 31.06 8.34
N VAL A 419 -5.00 31.21 8.73
CA VAL A 419 -6.11 30.45 8.14
C VAL A 419 -6.92 31.34 7.21
N VAL A 420 -7.07 30.88 5.96
CA VAL A 420 -7.81 31.58 4.92
C VAL A 420 -9.25 31.05 4.87
N TYR A 421 -10.20 31.98 4.83
CA TYR A 421 -11.63 31.70 4.76
C TYR A 421 -12.23 32.31 3.50
N SER A 422 -13.25 31.65 2.97
CA SER A 422 -14.03 32.11 1.81
C SER A 422 -15.51 31.91 2.11
N SER A 423 -16.24 33.01 2.35
CA SER A 423 -17.67 32.91 2.64
C SER A 423 -18.43 32.32 1.44
N GLY A 424 -19.01 31.13 1.62
CA GLY A 424 -19.78 30.43 0.60
C GLY A 424 -18.97 30.00 -0.63
N GLY A 425 -17.64 29.86 -0.52
CA GLY A 425 -16.76 29.41 -1.61
C GLY A 425 -16.57 30.40 -2.78
N HIS A 426 -17.29 31.52 -2.77
CA HIS A 426 -17.29 32.56 -3.82
C HIS A 426 -17.01 33.97 -3.27
N GLY A 427 -16.85 34.07 -1.96
CA GLY A 427 -16.56 35.31 -1.27
C GLY A 427 -15.11 35.78 -1.47
N PRO A 428 -14.77 36.99 -0.97
CA PRO A 428 -13.38 37.39 -0.86
C PRO A 428 -12.62 36.41 0.05
N HIS A 429 -11.44 35.99 -0.39
CA HIS A 429 -10.53 35.12 0.35
C HIS A 429 -9.76 35.96 1.38
N ARG A 430 -10.01 35.74 2.66
CA ARG A 430 -9.49 36.58 3.76
C ARG A 430 -8.83 35.73 4.80
N ILE A 431 -7.74 36.21 5.38
CA ILE A 431 -7.19 35.61 6.58
C ILE A 431 -7.94 36.21 7.76
N ASN A 432 -8.82 35.41 8.37
CA ASN A 432 -9.66 35.85 9.49
C ASN A 432 -9.22 35.26 10.83
N CYS A 433 -8.44 34.19 10.83
CA CYS A 433 -7.90 33.59 12.04
C CYS A 433 -6.39 33.47 11.91
N VAL A 434 -5.70 33.99 12.92
CA VAL A 434 -4.26 33.91 13.07
C VAL A 434 -4.00 33.36 14.46
N TYR A 435 -3.15 32.34 14.56
CA TYR A 435 -2.80 31.74 15.84
C TYR A 435 -1.28 31.70 15.99
N ASP A 436 -0.79 32.34 17.04
CA ASP A 436 0.63 32.38 17.40
C ASP A 436 0.81 31.64 18.74
N PRO A 437 1.45 30.45 18.74
CA PRO A 437 1.71 29.69 19.96
C PRO A 437 2.51 30.46 21.02
N LEU A 438 3.31 31.46 20.62
CA LEU A 438 4.09 32.29 21.53
C LEU A 438 3.32 33.51 22.06
N GLY A 439 2.10 33.74 21.57
CA GLY A 439 1.28 34.88 21.97
C GLY A 439 1.85 36.25 21.59
N THR A 440 2.87 36.33 20.72
CA THR A 440 3.56 37.58 20.37
C THR A 440 2.78 38.49 19.42
N ILE A 441 1.68 38.00 18.85
CA ILE A 441 0.82 38.76 17.95
C ILE A 441 -0.53 39.02 18.63
N SER A 442 -0.79 40.30 18.93
CA SER A 442 -2.10 40.76 19.39
C SER A 442 -3.11 40.84 18.24
N GLU A 443 -4.40 40.66 18.53
CA GLU A 443 -5.47 40.89 17.55
C GLU A 443 -5.47 42.32 17.00
N GLU A 444 -5.04 43.30 17.81
CA GLU A 444 -4.93 44.70 17.40
C GLU A 444 -3.85 44.93 16.34
N ASP A 445 -2.80 44.09 16.35
CA ASP A 445 -1.68 44.15 15.42
C ASP A 445 -1.96 43.50 14.07
N LEU A 446 -3.06 42.74 13.96
CA LEU A 446 -3.41 41.98 12.78
C LEU A 446 -3.94 42.91 11.67
N PRO A 447 -3.18 43.09 10.58
CA PRO A 447 -3.70 43.82 9.44
C PRO A 447 -4.85 43.03 8.80
N LYS A 448 -5.76 43.74 8.13
CA LYS A 448 -6.77 43.06 7.30
C LYS A 448 -6.10 42.46 6.08
N LEU A 449 -5.90 41.14 6.12
CA LEU A 449 -5.18 40.39 5.10
C LEU A 449 -6.16 39.78 4.09
N PHE A 450 -6.09 40.25 2.85
CA PHE A 450 -6.92 39.75 1.75
C PHE A 450 -6.04 39.17 0.65
N PHE A 451 -6.49 38.09 0.04
CA PHE A 451 -5.96 37.68 -1.24
C PHE A 451 -6.67 38.45 -2.36
N PRO A 452 -5.98 38.68 -3.50
CA PRO A 452 -6.63 39.13 -4.72
C PRO A 452 -7.83 38.25 -5.08
N ARG A 453 -8.95 38.86 -5.49
CA ARG A 453 -10.23 38.17 -5.71
C ARG A 453 -10.11 37.02 -6.72
N ARG A 454 -10.68 35.85 -6.38
CA ARG A 454 -10.80 34.67 -7.24
C ARG A 454 -12.24 34.17 -7.28
N PRO A 455 -12.62 33.40 -8.33
CA PRO A 455 -14.00 32.93 -8.50
C PRO A 455 -14.35 31.73 -7.61
N ARG A 456 -13.34 30.98 -7.18
CA ARG A 456 -13.46 29.75 -6.39
C ARG A 456 -12.40 29.74 -5.29
N SER A 457 -12.59 28.89 -4.28
CA SER A 457 -11.58 28.62 -3.25
C SER A 457 -10.34 27.92 -3.80
N HIS A 458 -9.21 28.15 -3.13
CA HIS A 458 -7.94 27.53 -3.48
C HIS A 458 -7.94 26.06 -3.06
N SER A 459 -7.40 25.18 -3.91
CA SER A 459 -7.19 23.79 -3.54
C SER A 459 -5.97 23.63 -2.62
N MET A 460 -5.04 24.58 -2.67
CA MET A 460 -3.79 24.56 -1.90
C MET A 460 -3.20 25.97 -1.80
N ILE A 461 -2.65 26.32 -0.62
CA ILE A 461 -1.85 27.51 -0.35
C ILE A 461 -0.72 27.11 0.60
N HIS A 462 0.51 26.99 0.11
CA HIS A 462 1.67 26.63 0.92
C HIS A 462 2.72 27.74 0.92
N TYR A 463 3.29 28.01 2.09
CA TYR A 463 4.42 28.91 2.23
C TYR A 463 5.73 28.19 1.91
N ASN A 464 6.64 28.88 1.24
CA ASN A 464 8.00 28.43 1.05
C ASN A 464 8.95 29.39 1.79
N PRO A 465 9.59 28.94 2.89
CA PRO A 465 10.42 29.81 3.74
C PRO A 465 11.67 30.32 3.01
N ARG A 466 12.19 29.56 2.05
CA ARG A 466 13.35 29.97 1.25
C ARG A 466 13.00 31.09 0.26
N ASP A 467 11.92 30.92 -0.50
CA ASP A 467 11.51 31.90 -1.51
C ASP A 467 10.72 33.08 -0.91
N LYS A 468 10.29 32.96 0.35
CA LYS A 468 9.43 33.90 1.09
C LYS A 468 8.18 34.27 0.30
N GLN A 469 7.52 33.26 -0.24
CA GLN A 469 6.37 33.36 -1.15
C GLN A 469 5.36 32.25 -0.86
N LEU A 470 4.09 32.50 -1.22
CA LEU A 470 3.06 31.47 -1.18
C LEU A 470 2.88 30.86 -2.56
N TYR A 471 2.95 29.54 -2.62
CA TYR A 471 2.60 28.71 -3.76
C TYR A 471 1.16 28.29 -3.60
N ALA A 472 0.35 28.51 -4.62
CA ALA A 472 -1.07 28.25 -4.51
C ALA A 472 -1.66 27.69 -5.79
N TRP A 473 -2.77 26.99 -5.67
CA TRP A 473 -3.53 26.44 -6.79
C TRP A 473 -4.99 26.84 -6.67
N ASN A 474 -5.55 27.39 -7.75
CA ASN A 474 -6.93 27.86 -7.78
C ASN A 474 -7.56 27.59 -9.15
N ASP A 475 -8.48 26.62 -9.21
CA ASP A 475 -9.27 26.28 -10.40
C ASP A 475 -8.39 26.14 -11.66
N GLY A 476 -7.37 25.27 -11.54
CA GLY A 476 -6.39 25.00 -12.59
C GLY A 476 -5.30 26.05 -12.78
N ASN A 477 -5.31 27.16 -12.05
CA ASN A 477 -4.23 28.16 -12.11
C ASN A 477 -3.19 27.89 -11.03
N GLN A 478 -1.93 27.71 -11.43
CA GLN A 478 -0.79 27.69 -10.49
C GLN A 478 -0.28 29.11 -10.28
N ILE A 479 -0.34 29.57 -9.03
CA ILE A 479 -0.20 30.97 -8.66
C ILE A 479 0.91 31.12 -7.62
N ILE A 480 1.75 32.13 -7.81
CA ILE A 480 2.69 32.60 -6.80
C ILE A 480 2.16 33.91 -6.22
N TYR A 481 1.98 33.97 -4.90
CA TYR A 481 1.70 35.22 -4.19
C TYR A 481 2.97 35.72 -3.48
N LYS A 482 3.30 37.00 -3.70
CA LYS A 482 4.36 37.67 -2.95
C LYS A 482 3.81 38.20 -1.63
N VAL A 483 4.44 37.81 -0.54
CA VAL A 483 4.10 38.27 0.81
C VAL A 483 4.97 39.45 1.21
N GLN A 484 4.41 40.32 2.05
CA GLN A 484 5.12 41.36 2.76
C GLN A 484 5.06 41.02 4.25
N THR A 485 6.19 41.07 4.93
CA THR A 485 6.28 40.80 6.36
C THR A 485 6.74 42.05 7.12
N LYS A 486 6.38 42.15 8.40
CA LYS A 486 6.99 43.06 9.39
C LYS A 486 7.58 42.24 10.53
N ARG A 487 8.48 42.83 11.31
CA ARG A 487 8.95 42.21 12.55
C ARG A 487 7.83 42.17 13.59
N LYS A 488 7.70 41.06 14.31
CA LYS A 488 6.84 40.89 15.49
C LYS A 488 7.31 41.89 16.56
N GLN A 489 6.38 42.53 17.25
CA GLN A 489 6.72 43.34 18.41
C GLN A 489 6.80 42.41 19.62
N PRO A 490 7.82 42.54 20.49
CA PRO A 490 7.81 41.83 21.77
C PRO A 490 6.59 42.27 22.59
N LEU A 491 5.95 41.35 23.32
CA LEU A 491 5.06 41.78 24.40
C LEU A 491 5.91 42.54 25.44
N GLU A 492 5.47 43.75 25.79
CA GLU A 492 6.04 44.56 26.87
C GLU A 492 5.77 43.96 28.25
#